data_AF-A0A1G5R1F5-F1
#
_entry.id   AF-A0A1G5R1F5-F1
#
_cell.length_a   1.000
_cell.length_b   1.000
_cell.length_c   1.000
_cell.angle_alpha   90.00
_cell.angle_beta   90.00
_cell.angle_gamma   90.00
#
_symmetry.space_group_name_H-M   'P 1'
#
loop_
_entity.id
_entity.type
_entity.pdbx_description
1 polymer ?
#
loop_
_entity_poly.entity_id
_entity_poly.type
_entity_poly.pdbx_seq_one_letter_code
_entity_poly.pdbx_strand_id
1 'polypeptide(L)'
;MTFSPIITGPGIIGYRYLTETRESQQAVLAESAEVSRLTDGFVEELNSIETADQLLANRDVLTVVLGSFGLQDDIGNFGLLKRVLESDLSDSSSLANRMPDTRYLELARAFNFVGEGGPSLAALEVSNPARDQLARFETADDLLNATSFADRNVLNDVLEQFGLEQYAANTNFLKRVLESDPDEVGSFTNRLLDQGLIEFSRAFNNVEKEAERAKYDNTIYRFAELFEDEAANIKTVDDLFAKPELLDEALNLFGVSRAADRTDFLRDVLESDLDDENSFVNQQEDPRYFALASAFEFHERSEREAFIATFAEDDEDRPRPFESNLEKMVEAINDLPAPLEEPQQFLESFSVLLSAKDFFGLEFSSADNDPRFANQGELEAFQYDRILSSDRSDPFSFVNVKSDPRFRVLADAFNFQPPQEDTFTYPDGFAEKILENYLDEEFVISVGEVDPTQRFALAFEPGVTEIVDGASSEDSEWFSVIASNPLREVFQTIFGLPDSFGTLDVDQQVTDLKARAQSQFGVTSVSGLIDGGHIDTIRTRYLSIASITNPPSTVSSPLLSLFA
;
A
#
# COMPACT_ATOMS: atom_id res chain seq x y z
N MET A 1 -19.35 28.92 -1.96
CA MET A 1 -20.47 29.11 -1.01
C MET A 1 -20.54 27.85 -0.16
N THR A 2 -20.80 27.96 1.14
CA THR A 2 -20.99 26.79 2.01
C THR A 2 -22.31 26.11 1.66
N PHE A 3 -22.30 24.78 1.51
CA PHE A 3 -23.51 24.00 1.29
C PHE A 3 -24.43 24.10 2.51
N SER A 4 -25.74 24.07 2.29
CA SER A 4 -26.74 23.95 3.35
C SER A 4 -27.88 23.09 2.83
N PRO A 5 -28.19 21.95 3.47
CA PRO A 5 -29.23 21.06 2.99
C PRO A 5 -30.60 21.72 3.15
N ILE A 6 -31.49 21.41 2.22
CA ILE A 6 -32.89 21.84 2.24
C ILE A 6 -33.70 20.70 2.85
N ILE A 7 -34.37 21.00 3.96
CA ILE A 7 -35.26 20.07 4.68
C ILE A 7 -36.66 20.66 4.72
N THR A 8 -37.66 19.91 4.26
CA THR A 8 -39.06 20.37 4.26
C THR A 8 -39.90 19.53 5.23
N GLY A 9 -40.28 20.15 6.36
CA GLY A 9 -41.15 19.56 7.36
C GLY A 9 -40.44 18.65 8.38
N PRO A 10 -41.08 18.35 9.52
CA PRO A 10 -40.48 17.54 10.58
C PRO A 10 -40.60 16.02 10.32
N GLY A 11 -39.81 15.25 11.06
CA GLY A 11 -39.95 13.80 11.17
C GLY A 11 -39.94 13.08 9.81
N ILE A 12 -40.93 12.23 9.57
CA ILE A 12 -41.04 11.43 8.34
C ILE A 12 -41.14 12.29 7.07
N ILE A 13 -41.76 13.47 7.14
CA ILE A 13 -41.94 14.33 5.96
C ILE A 13 -40.58 14.88 5.52
N GLY A 14 -39.78 15.37 6.49
CA GLY A 14 -38.41 15.82 6.24
C GLY A 14 -37.53 14.70 5.71
N TYR A 15 -37.61 13.51 6.31
CA TYR A 15 -36.84 12.34 5.89
C TYR A 15 -37.16 11.95 4.44
N ARG A 16 -38.44 11.84 4.08
CA ARG A 16 -38.84 11.50 2.70
C ARG A 16 -38.36 12.53 1.70
N TYR A 17 -38.50 13.81 2.03
CA TYR A 17 -38.02 14.89 1.17
C TYR A 17 -36.50 14.78 0.96
N LEU A 18 -35.73 14.54 2.03
CA LEU A 18 -34.30 14.34 1.96
C LEU A 18 -33.93 13.12 1.12
N THR A 19 -34.61 11.98 1.29
CA THR A 19 -34.35 10.79 0.46
C THR A 19 -34.70 10.99 -1.00
N GLU A 20 -35.81 11.68 -1.31
CA GLU A 20 -36.24 11.95 -2.69
C GLU A 20 -35.36 12.97 -3.40
N THR A 21 -34.74 13.88 -2.66
CA THR A 21 -33.90 14.96 -3.22
C THR A 21 -32.41 14.73 -3.01
N ARG A 22 -32.02 13.59 -2.42
CA ARG A 22 -30.64 13.29 -1.98
C ARG A 22 -29.63 13.52 -3.10
N GLU A 23 -29.83 12.87 -4.24
CA GLU A 23 -28.94 12.95 -5.40
C GLU A 23 -28.74 14.40 -5.87
N SER A 24 -29.82 15.17 -5.99
CA SER A 24 -29.73 16.58 -6.40
C SER A 24 -29.03 17.45 -5.36
N GLN A 25 -29.22 17.18 -4.07
CA GLN A 25 -28.57 17.94 -3.01
C GLN A 25 -27.08 17.57 -2.88
N GLN A 26 -26.73 16.30 -3.06
CA GLN A 26 -25.35 15.82 -3.10
C GLN A 26 -24.58 16.40 -4.30
N ALA A 27 -25.21 16.55 -5.46
CA ALA A 27 -24.58 17.24 -6.60
C ALA A 27 -24.22 18.70 -6.25
N VAL A 28 -25.09 19.41 -5.53
CA VAL A 28 -24.80 20.79 -5.07
C VAL A 28 -23.73 20.82 -3.97
N LEU A 29 -23.70 19.81 -3.10
CA LEU A 29 -22.63 19.64 -2.09
C LEU A 29 -21.28 19.41 -2.76
N ALA A 30 -21.20 18.54 -3.77
CA ALA A 30 -19.99 18.26 -4.54
C ALA A 30 -19.44 19.52 -5.22
N GLU A 31 -20.31 20.40 -5.73
CA GLU A 31 -19.93 21.69 -6.31
C GLU A 31 -19.53 22.76 -5.27
N SER A 32 -19.66 22.48 -3.97
CA SER A 32 -19.25 23.44 -2.94
C SER A 32 -17.73 23.62 -2.96
N ALA A 33 -17.27 24.84 -2.66
CA ALA A 33 -15.86 25.20 -2.82
C ALA A 33 -14.90 24.38 -1.93
N GLU A 34 -15.39 23.88 -0.80
CA GLU A 34 -14.61 23.05 0.12
C GLU A 34 -14.51 21.61 -0.38
N VAL A 35 -15.65 21.03 -0.77
CA VAL A 35 -15.71 19.65 -1.27
C VAL A 35 -15.00 19.53 -2.62
N SER A 36 -15.31 20.40 -3.60
CA SER A 36 -14.64 20.37 -4.91
C SER A 36 -13.11 20.48 -4.77
N ARG A 37 -12.58 21.31 -3.87
CA ARG A 37 -11.14 21.39 -3.62
C ARG A 37 -10.53 20.04 -3.17
N LEU A 38 -11.27 19.27 -2.38
CA LEU A 38 -10.82 17.97 -1.85
C LEU A 38 -11.03 16.83 -2.86
N THR A 39 -12.04 16.94 -3.70
CA THR A 39 -12.46 15.86 -4.60
C THR A 39 -11.91 16.01 -6.03
N ASP A 40 -11.53 17.23 -6.44
CA ASP A 40 -10.92 17.49 -7.73
C ASP A 40 -9.56 16.76 -7.81
N GLY A 41 -9.42 15.83 -8.75
CA GLY A 41 -8.19 15.05 -8.91
C GLY A 41 -8.02 13.90 -7.90
N PHE A 42 -8.97 13.70 -6.98
CA PHE A 42 -8.87 12.67 -5.93
C PHE A 42 -8.57 11.27 -6.48
N VAL A 43 -9.25 10.87 -7.56
CA VAL A 43 -9.05 9.55 -8.18
C VAL A 43 -7.63 9.40 -8.73
N GLU A 44 -7.11 10.43 -9.40
CA GLU A 44 -5.74 10.44 -9.95
C GLU A 44 -4.70 10.42 -8.83
N GLU A 45 -4.90 11.21 -7.79
CA GLU A 45 -3.99 11.24 -6.64
C GLU A 45 -4.02 9.92 -5.85
N LEU A 46 -5.20 9.33 -5.63
CA LEU A 46 -5.34 8.04 -4.96
C LEU A 46 -4.66 6.90 -5.73
N ASN A 47 -4.70 6.93 -7.07
CA ASN A 47 -3.97 5.97 -7.93
C ASN A 47 -2.45 6.01 -7.70
N SER A 48 -1.89 7.16 -7.32
CA SER A 48 -0.45 7.29 -7.09
C SER A 48 0.03 6.85 -5.71
N ILE A 49 -0.89 6.38 -4.85
CA ILE A 49 -0.60 6.01 -3.46
C ILE A 49 -0.44 4.50 -3.36
N GLU A 50 0.80 4.07 -3.11
CA GLU A 50 1.22 2.68 -2.98
C GLU A 50 1.58 2.32 -1.53
N THR A 51 1.74 3.32 -0.66
CA THR A 51 2.17 3.13 0.73
C THR A 51 1.33 3.92 1.72
N ALA A 52 1.25 3.42 2.95
CA ALA A 52 0.63 4.13 4.07
C ALA A 52 1.27 5.52 4.29
N ASP A 53 2.59 5.64 4.07
CA ASP A 53 3.30 6.91 4.22
C ASP A 53 2.90 7.94 3.14
N GLN A 54 2.73 7.52 1.88
CA GLN A 54 2.20 8.39 0.82
C GLN A 54 0.77 8.85 1.11
N LEU A 55 -0.09 7.94 1.59
CA LEU A 55 -1.46 8.29 1.98
C LEU A 55 -1.48 9.33 3.10
N LEU A 56 -0.66 9.13 4.13
CA LEU A 56 -0.59 10.04 5.27
C LEU A 56 0.05 11.39 4.94
N ALA A 57 0.91 11.43 3.93
CA ALA A 57 1.53 12.67 3.44
C ALA A 57 0.55 13.53 2.61
N ASN A 58 -0.37 12.92 1.87
CA ASN A 58 -1.38 13.64 1.10
C ASN A 58 -2.60 13.97 1.98
N ARG A 59 -2.63 15.20 2.52
CA ARG A 59 -3.69 15.63 3.44
C ARG A 59 -5.07 15.72 2.81
N ASP A 60 -5.18 16.10 1.54
CA ASP A 60 -6.49 16.25 0.88
C ASP A 60 -7.08 14.86 0.60
N VAL A 61 -6.27 13.92 0.08
CA VAL A 61 -6.68 12.51 -0.09
C VAL A 61 -6.98 11.85 1.25
N LEU A 62 -6.13 12.04 2.27
CA LEU A 62 -6.36 11.51 3.61
C LEU A 62 -7.68 12.01 4.21
N THR A 63 -8.05 13.27 3.95
CA THR A 63 -9.32 13.84 4.44
C THR A 63 -10.50 13.11 3.84
N VAL A 64 -10.49 12.90 2.52
CA VAL A 64 -11.57 12.19 1.80
C VAL A 64 -11.63 10.73 2.24
N VAL A 65 -10.48 10.05 2.30
CA VAL A 65 -10.37 8.66 2.77
C VAL A 65 -10.92 8.54 4.18
N LEU A 66 -10.39 9.25 5.16
CA LEU A 66 -10.87 9.14 6.55
C LEU A 66 -12.34 9.52 6.68
N GLY A 67 -12.80 10.55 5.96
CA GLY A 67 -14.22 10.91 5.94
C GLY A 67 -15.11 9.79 5.40
N SER A 68 -14.67 9.06 4.36
CA SER A 68 -15.41 7.92 3.80
C SER A 68 -15.60 6.75 4.78
N PHE A 69 -14.73 6.63 5.79
CA PHE A 69 -14.81 5.63 6.86
C PHE A 69 -15.33 6.23 8.18
N GLY A 70 -15.76 7.50 8.20
CA GLY A 70 -16.21 8.18 9.42
C GLY A 70 -15.11 8.44 10.46
N LEU A 71 -13.85 8.47 10.05
CA LEU A 71 -12.65 8.68 10.88
C LEU A 71 -12.07 10.10 10.76
N GLN A 72 -12.87 11.08 10.31
CA GLN A 72 -12.42 12.45 10.04
C GLN A 72 -11.84 13.17 11.27
N ASP A 73 -12.33 12.85 12.47
CA ASP A 73 -11.83 13.42 13.73
C ASP A 73 -10.40 12.95 14.05
N ASP A 74 -9.97 11.84 13.45
CA ASP A 74 -8.67 11.21 13.68
C ASP A 74 -7.59 11.63 12.68
N ILE A 75 -7.87 12.61 11.81
CA ILE A 75 -6.90 13.13 10.83
C ILE A 75 -5.58 13.61 11.45
N GLY A 76 -5.58 14.02 12.73
CA GLY A 76 -4.38 14.42 13.47
C GLY A 76 -3.61 13.25 14.11
N ASN A 77 -4.16 12.03 14.11
CA ASN A 77 -3.61 10.88 14.83
C ASN A 77 -2.67 10.04 13.96
N PHE A 78 -1.71 10.67 13.29
CA PHE A 78 -0.80 10.06 12.31
C PHE A 78 -0.13 8.76 12.81
N GLY A 79 0.38 8.74 14.04
CA GLY A 79 1.05 7.55 14.59
C GLY A 79 0.11 6.38 14.90
N LEU A 80 -1.19 6.63 15.11
CA LEU A 80 -2.19 5.57 15.18
C LEU A 80 -2.53 5.07 13.78
N LEU A 81 -2.87 6.00 12.87
CA LEU A 81 -3.24 5.69 11.49
C LEU A 81 -2.16 4.89 10.77
N LYS A 82 -0.89 5.29 10.89
CA LYS A 82 0.25 4.55 10.33
C LYS A 82 0.28 3.10 10.81
N ARG A 83 0.22 2.87 12.12
CA ARG A 83 0.26 1.51 12.69
C ARG A 83 -0.96 0.67 12.31
N VAL A 84 -2.12 1.29 12.09
CA VAL A 84 -3.33 0.61 11.63
C VAL A 84 -3.17 0.20 10.16
N LEU A 85 -2.76 1.12 9.30
CA LEU A 85 -2.56 0.89 7.87
C LEU A 85 -1.42 -0.11 7.59
N GLU A 86 -0.40 -0.16 8.46
CA GLU A 86 0.71 -1.10 8.42
C GLU A 86 0.45 -2.39 9.23
N SER A 87 -0.77 -2.62 9.73
CA SER A 87 -1.10 -3.85 10.47
C SER A 87 -1.23 -5.06 9.54
N ASP A 88 -0.55 -6.16 9.89
CA ASP A 88 -0.78 -7.46 9.25
C ASP A 88 -2.19 -7.97 9.59
N LEU A 89 -3.07 -8.03 8.58
CA LEU A 89 -4.46 -8.43 8.75
C LEU A 89 -4.64 -9.94 8.88
N SER A 90 -3.64 -10.73 8.48
CA SER A 90 -3.63 -12.19 8.67
C SER A 90 -3.36 -12.55 10.14
N ASP A 91 -2.65 -11.69 10.86
CA ASP A 91 -2.45 -11.83 12.30
C ASP A 91 -3.68 -11.31 13.07
N SER A 92 -4.49 -12.23 13.61
CA SER A 92 -5.58 -11.93 14.54
C SER A 92 -5.18 -11.09 15.77
N SER A 93 -3.88 -11.01 16.04
CA SER A 93 -3.28 -10.28 17.15
C SER A 93 -2.85 -8.83 16.79
N SER A 94 -2.92 -8.47 15.50
CA SER A 94 -2.52 -7.16 15.00
C SER A 94 -3.37 -6.02 15.54
N LEU A 95 -2.82 -4.79 15.48
CA LEU A 95 -3.48 -3.63 16.06
C LEU A 95 -4.86 -3.43 15.43
N ALA A 96 -4.95 -3.41 14.10
CA ALA A 96 -6.22 -3.26 13.37
C ALA A 96 -7.26 -4.32 13.79
N ASN A 97 -6.88 -5.61 13.87
CA ASN A 97 -7.78 -6.70 14.28
C ASN A 97 -8.25 -6.61 15.74
N ARG A 98 -7.52 -5.88 16.59
CA ARG A 98 -7.83 -5.71 18.03
C ARG A 98 -8.50 -4.39 18.38
N MET A 99 -8.69 -3.49 17.42
CA MET A 99 -9.30 -2.19 17.71
C MET A 99 -10.77 -2.36 18.12
N PRO A 100 -11.22 -1.70 19.20
CA PRO A 100 -12.64 -1.67 19.56
C PRO A 100 -13.51 -1.00 18.50
N ASP A 101 -12.93 -0.06 17.76
CA ASP A 101 -13.57 0.65 16.66
C ASP A 101 -13.20 -0.04 15.34
N THR A 102 -14.17 -0.71 14.73
CA THR A 102 -14.00 -1.56 13.53
C THR A 102 -13.68 -0.76 12.27
N ARG A 103 -13.96 0.54 12.25
CA ARG A 103 -13.70 1.41 11.09
C ARG A 103 -12.22 1.49 10.75
N TYR A 104 -11.35 1.34 11.76
CA TYR A 104 -9.90 1.22 11.55
C TYR A 104 -9.50 -0.08 10.86
N LEU A 105 -10.18 -1.19 11.19
CA LEU A 105 -9.98 -2.46 10.53
C LEU A 105 -10.51 -2.43 9.10
N GLU A 106 -11.64 -1.78 8.87
CA GLU A 106 -12.20 -1.54 7.53
C GLU A 106 -11.27 -0.70 6.68
N LEU A 107 -10.73 0.40 7.22
CA LEU A 107 -9.72 1.22 6.56
C LEU A 107 -8.48 0.38 6.21
N ALA A 108 -7.95 -0.37 7.17
CA ALA A 108 -6.78 -1.21 6.94
C ALA A 108 -7.04 -2.31 5.91
N ARG A 109 -8.23 -2.93 5.90
CA ARG A 109 -8.64 -3.93 4.90
C ARG A 109 -8.86 -3.33 3.52
N ALA A 110 -9.49 -2.16 3.49
CA ALA A 110 -9.80 -1.47 2.25
C ALA A 110 -8.53 -1.07 1.53
N PHE A 111 -7.48 -0.67 2.26
CA PHE A 111 -6.22 -0.24 1.68
C PHE A 111 -5.16 -1.36 1.59
N ASN A 112 -5.08 -2.25 2.58
CA ASN A 112 -4.20 -3.43 2.61
C ASN A 112 -2.72 -3.19 2.22
N PHE A 113 -2.08 -2.15 2.79
CA PHE A 113 -0.69 -1.75 2.47
C PHE A 113 0.42 -2.76 2.86
N VAL A 114 0.10 -3.85 3.57
CA VAL A 114 1.09 -4.79 4.12
C VAL A 114 1.40 -5.95 3.16
N GLY A 115 0.68 -6.09 2.04
CA GLY A 115 1.09 -6.98 0.95
C GLY A 115 2.35 -6.44 0.25
N GLU A 116 3.33 -7.30 -0.05
CA GLU A 116 4.49 -6.90 -0.86
C GLU A 116 4.02 -6.52 -2.27
N GLY A 117 4.38 -5.31 -2.72
CA GLY A 117 3.87 -4.66 -3.93
C GLY A 117 2.93 -3.47 -3.68
N GLY A 118 2.49 -3.27 -2.43
CA GLY A 118 1.49 -2.25 -2.11
C GLY A 118 0.14 -2.57 -2.76
N PRO A 119 -0.90 -1.81 -2.43
CA PRO A 119 -2.16 -1.92 -3.10
C PRO A 119 -2.13 -1.06 -4.36
N SER A 120 -2.57 -1.63 -5.47
CA SER A 120 -2.72 -0.91 -6.73
C SER A 120 -4.21 -0.82 -7.01
N LEU A 121 -4.73 0.30 -7.51
CA LEU A 121 -6.07 0.28 -8.10
C LEU A 121 -6.06 -0.82 -9.18
N ALA A 122 -7.13 -1.63 -9.34
CA ALA A 122 -7.36 -2.33 -10.61
C ALA A 122 -7.25 -1.23 -11.63
N ALA A 123 -6.11 -1.26 -12.31
CA ALA A 123 -5.49 -0.02 -12.61
C ALA A 123 -6.49 0.77 -13.44
N LEU A 124 -6.74 2.00 -13.01
CA LEU A 124 -6.79 3.07 -13.99
C LEU A 124 -5.36 3.27 -14.55
N GLU A 125 -4.64 2.20 -14.89
CA GLU A 125 -4.48 1.91 -16.30
C GLU A 125 -5.80 2.37 -16.92
N VAL A 126 -5.75 3.56 -17.50
CA VAL A 126 -6.19 3.63 -18.87
C VAL A 126 -5.62 2.35 -19.46
N SER A 127 -6.44 1.29 -19.46
CA SER A 127 -6.37 0.24 -20.43
C SER A 127 -6.19 1.08 -21.66
N ASN A 128 -4.95 1.15 -22.08
CA ASN A 128 -4.67 1.49 -23.41
C ASN A 128 -4.95 0.11 -23.96
N PRO A 129 -6.19 -0.27 -24.37
CA PRO A 129 -6.41 -1.57 -24.96
C PRO A 129 -5.35 -1.84 -26.01
N ALA A 130 -4.78 -0.81 -26.64
CA ALA A 130 -3.55 -0.92 -27.38
C ALA A 130 -2.38 -1.58 -26.64
N ARG A 131 -1.95 -1.19 -25.44
CA ARG A 131 -0.82 -1.82 -24.70
C ARG A 131 -1.04 -3.32 -24.48
N ASP A 132 -2.18 -3.73 -23.93
CA ASP A 132 -2.51 -5.15 -23.73
C ASP A 132 -2.62 -5.91 -25.06
N GLN A 133 -3.18 -5.24 -26.07
CA GLN A 133 -3.28 -5.82 -27.40
C GLN A 133 -1.92 -5.90 -28.10
N LEU A 134 -0.98 -5.00 -27.82
CA LEU A 134 0.37 -4.95 -28.37
C LEU A 134 1.30 -5.94 -27.68
N ALA A 135 1.08 -6.24 -26.39
CA ALA A 135 1.92 -7.14 -25.59
C ALA A 135 2.01 -8.57 -26.13
N ARG A 136 1.07 -8.97 -27.01
CA ARG A 136 1.09 -10.28 -27.68
C ARG A 136 2.06 -10.37 -28.87
N PHE A 137 2.68 -9.27 -29.29
CA PHE A 137 3.56 -9.20 -30.45
C PHE A 137 4.99 -8.88 -30.02
N GLU A 138 5.90 -9.84 -30.22
CA GLU A 138 7.31 -9.72 -29.82
C GLU A 138 8.06 -8.72 -30.70
N THR A 139 7.73 -8.63 -31.99
CA THR A 139 8.42 -7.74 -32.94
C THR A 139 7.45 -6.86 -33.73
N ALA A 140 7.96 -5.74 -34.25
CA ALA A 140 7.18 -4.86 -35.14
C ALA A 140 6.68 -5.64 -36.38
N ASP A 141 7.42 -6.66 -36.83
CA ASP A 141 7.00 -7.52 -37.93
C ASP A 141 5.82 -8.43 -37.56
N ASP A 142 5.70 -8.87 -36.31
CA ASP A 142 4.59 -9.71 -35.84
C ASP A 142 3.27 -8.94 -35.83
N LEU A 143 3.31 -7.68 -35.37
CA LEU A 143 2.16 -6.78 -35.40
C LEU A 143 1.76 -6.42 -36.85
N LEU A 144 2.73 -6.02 -37.66
CA LEU A 144 2.47 -5.47 -39.01
C LEU A 144 2.13 -6.53 -40.06
N ASN A 145 2.56 -7.78 -39.86
CA ASN A 145 2.31 -8.88 -40.78
C ASN A 145 1.31 -9.91 -40.23
N ALA A 146 0.54 -9.55 -39.20
CA ALA A 146 -0.46 -10.40 -38.57
C ALA A 146 -1.39 -11.09 -39.60
N THR A 147 -1.42 -12.43 -39.56
CA THR A 147 -2.20 -13.24 -40.53
C THR A 147 -3.56 -13.67 -39.98
N SER A 148 -3.72 -13.71 -38.66
CA SER A 148 -4.96 -14.04 -37.96
C SER A 148 -5.99 -12.92 -38.08
N PHE A 149 -7.27 -13.28 -38.19
CA PHE A 149 -8.36 -12.31 -38.29
C PHE A 149 -8.48 -11.45 -37.02
N ALA A 150 -8.20 -12.00 -35.83
CA ALA A 150 -8.23 -11.26 -34.58
C ALA A 150 -7.09 -10.23 -34.50
N ASP A 151 -5.90 -10.59 -34.97
CA ASP A 151 -4.69 -9.77 -34.86
C ASP A 151 -4.60 -8.68 -35.94
N ARG A 152 -5.26 -8.87 -37.10
CA ARG A 152 -5.38 -7.84 -38.14
C ARG A 152 -6.22 -6.63 -37.71
N ASN A 153 -7.13 -6.83 -36.77
CA ASN A 153 -7.95 -5.74 -36.24
C ASN A 153 -7.18 -4.94 -35.19
N VAL A 154 -6.32 -5.59 -34.41
CA VAL A 154 -5.49 -4.96 -33.38
C VAL A 154 -4.71 -3.76 -33.92
N LEU A 155 -3.99 -3.90 -35.04
CA LEU A 155 -3.25 -2.76 -35.59
C LEU A 155 -4.17 -1.58 -35.92
N ASN A 156 -5.36 -1.83 -36.47
CA ASN A 156 -6.29 -0.74 -36.80
C ASN A 156 -6.90 -0.13 -35.55
N ASP A 157 -7.28 -0.94 -34.57
CA ASP A 157 -7.86 -0.52 -33.29
C ASP A 157 -6.86 0.32 -32.48
N VAL A 158 -5.59 -0.12 -32.45
CA VAL A 158 -4.47 0.59 -31.83
C VAL A 158 -4.20 1.92 -32.54
N LEU A 159 -4.14 1.93 -33.87
CA LEU A 159 -3.90 3.16 -34.63
C LEU A 159 -5.05 4.16 -34.44
N GLU A 160 -6.30 3.71 -34.37
CA GLU A 160 -7.46 4.56 -34.05
C GLU A 160 -7.34 5.18 -32.66
N GLN A 161 -6.89 4.40 -31.68
CA GLN A 161 -6.70 4.88 -30.31
C GLN A 161 -5.66 6.01 -30.19
N PHE A 162 -4.59 5.96 -31.00
CA PHE A 162 -3.55 7.00 -31.01
C PHE A 162 -3.80 8.11 -32.05
N GLY A 163 -4.92 8.10 -32.79
CA GLY A 163 -5.21 9.08 -33.85
C GLY A 163 -4.27 8.96 -35.07
N LEU A 164 -3.89 7.73 -35.40
CA LEU A 164 -2.89 7.35 -36.41
C LEU A 164 -3.49 6.59 -37.61
N GLU A 165 -4.80 6.60 -37.79
CA GLU A 165 -5.51 5.85 -38.84
C GLU A 165 -4.99 6.19 -40.25
N GLN A 166 -4.53 7.43 -40.45
CA GLN A 166 -3.90 7.91 -41.69
C GLN A 166 -2.65 7.11 -42.07
N TYR A 167 -1.99 6.47 -41.10
CA TYR A 167 -0.77 5.71 -41.32
C TYR A 167 -1.00 4.20 -41.52
N ALA A 168 -2.25 3.71 -41.39
CA ALA A 168 -2.58 2.28 -41.47
C ALA A 168 -2.11 1.60 -42.78
N ALA A 169 -2.11 2.33 -43.90
CA ALA A 169 -1.64 1.82 -45.19
C ALA A 169 -0.11 1.91 -45.39
N ASN A 170 0.63 2.49 -44.44
CA ASN A 170 2.05 2.81 -44.57
C ASN A 170 2.93 1.94 -43.65
N THR A 171 2.89 0.63 -43.89
CA THR A 171 3.56 -0.41 -43.07
C THR A 171 5.05 -0.14 -42.85
N ASN A 172 5.77 0.34 -43.88
CA ASN A 172 7.21 0.64 -43.75
C ASN A 172 7.50 1.85 -42.86
N PHE A 173 6.56 2.80 -42.77
CA PHE A 173 6.68 3.95 -41.89
C PHE A 173 6.40 3.54 -40.44
N LEU A 174 5.30 2.83 -40.20
CA LEU A 174 4.96 2.29 -38.88
C LEU A 174 6.06 1.40 -38.33
N LYS A 175 6.65 0.53 -39.17
CA LYS A 175 7.81 -0.30 -38.78
C LYS A 175 8.96 0.54 -38.23
N ARG A 176 9.33 1.63 -38.92
CA ARG A 176 10.41 2.52 -38.48
C ARG A 176 10.07 3.33 -37.22
N VAL A 177 8.79 3.57 -36.96
CA VAL A 177 8.32 4.23 -35.73
C VAL A 177 8.42 3.26 -34.55
N LEU A 178 8.01 2.00 -34.75
CA LEU A 178 8.04 0.94 -33.74
C LEU A 178 9.47 0.52 -33.40
N GLU A 179 10.36 0.42 -34.38
CA GLU A 179 11.78 0.07 -34.18
C GLU A 179 12.65 1.23 -33.66
N SER A 180 12.09 2.45 -33.57
CA SER A 180 12.82 3.62 -33.09
C SER A 180 12.67 3.73 -31.58
N ASP A 181 13.78 3.94 -30.86
CA ASP A 181 13.76 4.14 -29.40
C ASP A 181 13.08 5.49 -29.05
N PRO A 182 11.94 5.49 -28.33
CA PRO A 182 11.21 6.71 -28.00
C PRO A 182 11.87 7.54 -26.90
N ASP A 183 12.85 7.00 -26.18
CA ASP A 183 13.55 7.70 -25.09
C ASP A 183 14.85 8.36 -25.58
N GLU A 184 15.35 7.98 -26.76
CA GLU A 184 16.46 8.67 -27.40
C GLU A 184 16.00 10.01 -28.04
N VAL A 185 16.47 11.14 -27.50
CA VAL A 185 16.12 12.52 -27.93
C VAL A 185 16.30 12.75 -29.45
N GLY A 186 17.22 12.03 -30.11
CA GLY A 186 17.52 12.13 -31.55
C GLY A 186 16.79 11.13 -32.45
N SER A 187 15.93 10.28 -31.88
CA SER A 187 15.37 9.13 -32.58
C SER A 187 14.48 9.50 -33.77
N PHE A 188 14.18 8.52 -34.61
CA PHE A 188 13.33 8.77 -35.78
C PHE A 188 11.94 9.27 -35.35
N THR A 189 11.35 8.66 -34.33
CA THR A 189 10.02 9.01 -33.80
C THR A 189 10.01 10.39 -33.14
N ASN A 190 11.00 10.71 -32.31
CA ASN A 190 11.08 12.02 -31.63
C ASN A 190 11.27 13.20 -32.60
N ARG A 191 11.87 12.96 -33.77
CA ARG A 191 12.01 13.98 -34.83
C ARG A 191 10.72 14.28 -35.59
N LEU A 192 9.70 13.43 -35.49
CA LEU A 192 8.42 13.63 -36.19
C LEU A 192 7.52 14.64 -35.48
N LEU A 193 7.77 14.92 -34.19
CA LEU A 193 7.00 15.85 -33.35
C LEU A 193 5.49 15.54 -33.32
N ASP A 194 5.13 14.29 -33.62
CA ASP A 194 3.76 13.78 -33.59
C ASP A 194 3.61 12.97 -32.30
N GLN A 195 2.84 13.52 -31.36
CA GLN A 195 2.66 12.95 -30.03
C GLN A 195 2.05 11.54 -30.08
N GLY A 196 1.12 11.29 -31.00
CA GLY A 196 0.51 9.97 -31.17
C GLY A 196 1.51 8.91 -31.63
N LEU A 197 2.44 9.27 -32.52
CA LEU A 197 3.51 8.35 -32.96
C LEU A 197 4.54 8.07 -31.86
N ILE A 198 4.84 9.06 -31.01
CA ILE A 198 5.73 8.90 -29.85
C ILE A 198 5.09 7.96 -28.82
N GLU A 199 3.81 8.20 -28.50
CA GLU A 199 3.06 7.38 -27.54
C GLU A 199 2.83 5.95 -28.07
N PHE A 200 2.55 5.78 -29.36
CA PHE A 200 2.45 4.47 -30.01
C PHE A 200 3.77 3.68 -29.98
N SER A 201 4.90 4.35 -30.29
CA SER A 201 6.23 3.76 -30.21
C SER A 201 6.61 3.38 -28.78
N ARG A 202 6.31 4.23 -27.79
CA ARG A 202 6.54 3.95 -26.37
C ARG A 202 5.68 2.81 -25.87
N ALA A 203 4.39 2.78 -26.23
CA ALA A 203 3.48 1.70 -25.86
C ALA A 203 3.96 0.33 -26.37
N PHE A 204 4.60 0.28 -27.54
CA PHE A 204 5.17 -0.95 -28.10
C PHE A 204 6.53 -1.33 -27.48
N ASN A 205 7.45 -0.37 -27.29
CA ASN A 205 8.80 -0.64 -26.78
C ASN A 205 8.90 -0.87 -25.26
N ASN A 206 7.93 -0.37 -24.50
CA ASN A 206 7.96 -0.47 -23.03
C ASN A 206 7.56 -1.85 -22.50
N VAL A 207 6.88 -2.69 -23.29
CA VAL A 207 6.43 -4.02 -22.84
C VAL A 207 7.60 -4.98 -22.60
N GLU A 208 8.67 -4.89 -23.39
CA GLU A 208 9.83 -5.79 -23.27
C GLU A 208 10.88 -5.26 -22.28
N LYS A 209 11.06 -3.93 -22.18
CA LYS A 209 12.09 -3.31 -21.33
C LYS A 209 11.65 -3.04 -19.88
N GLU A 210 10.36 -2.78 -19.62
CA GLU A 210 9.87 -2.53 -18.25
C GLU A 210 9.69 -3.84 -17.48
N ALA A 211 9.22 -4.91 -18.12
CA ALA A 211 9.02 -6.22 -17.49
C ALA A 211 10.34 -6.92 -17.10
N GLU A 212 11.40 -6.79 -17.90
CA GLU A 212 12.73 -7.32 -17.53
C GLU A 212 13.45 -6.45 -16.50
N ARG A 213 13.23 -5.13 -16.47
CA ARG A 213 13.82 -4.23 -15.46
C ARG A 213 13.15 -4.40 -14.09
N ALA A 214 11.81 -4.46 -14.05
CA ALA A 214 11.05 -4.70 -12.83
C ALA A 214 11.39 -6.04 -12.16
N LYS A 215 11.77 -7.07 -12.93
CA LYS A 215 12.22 -8.38 -12.41
C LYS A 215 13.45 -8.26 -11.49
N TYR A 216 14.29 -7.25 -11.71
CA TYR A 216 15.56 -7.06 -10.98
C TYR A 216 15.58 -5.80 -10.11
N ASP A 217 14.47 -5.06 -10.01
CA ASP A 217 14.40 -3.89 -9.13
C ASP A 217 14.63 -4.30 -7.66
N ASN A 218 15.48 -3.54 -6.96
CA ASN A 218 15.96 -3.84 -5.60
C ASN A 218 16.68 -5.19 -5.43
N THR A 219 17.18 -5.81 -6.51
CA THR A 219 17.97 -7.04 -6.45
C THR A 219 19.48 -6.76 -6.48
N ILE A 220 20.26 -7.78 -6.15
CA ILE A 220 21.72 -7.75 -6.20
C ILE A 220 22.27 -7.48 -7.61
N TYR A 221 21.52 -7.82 -8.65
CA TYR A 221 21.93 -7.59 -10.03
C TYR A 221 21.85 -6.11 -10.40
N ARG A 222 20.76 -5.44 -10.00
CA ARG A 222 20.61 -3.99 -10.18
C ARG A 222 21.62 -3.22 -9.34
N PHE A 223 21.83 -3.66 -8.10
CA PHE A 223 22.87 -3.13 -7.24
C PHE A 223 24.26 -3.24 -7.90
N ALA A 224 24.64 -4.43 -8.40
CA ALA A 224 25.95 -4.64 -9.03
C ALA A 224 26.14 -3.80 -10.30
N GLU A 225 25.08 -3.61 -11.09
CA GLU A 225 25.09 -2.73 -12.27
C GLU A 225 25.36 -1.27 -11.88
N LEU A 226 24.67 -0.75 -10.86
CA LEU A 226 24.84 0.64 -10.40
C LEU A 226 26.21 0.90 -9.78
N PHE A 227 26.82 -0.13 -9.18
CA PHE A 227 28.11 -0.03 -8.51
C PHE A 227 29.31 -0.46 -9.39
N GLU A 228 29.11 -0.95 -10.62
CA GLU A 228 30.17 -1.51 -11.47
C GLU A 228 31.39 -0.58 -11.62
N ASP A 229 31.15 0.67 -12.04
CA ASP A 229 32.20 1.68 -12.24
C ASP A 229 32.48 2.54 -11.00
N GLU A 230 31.73 2.32 -9.91
CA GLU A 230 31.70 3.21 -8.74
C GLU A 230 32.24 2.57 -7.47
N ALA A 231 32.13 1.25 -7.31
CA ALA A 231 32.54 0.52 -6.11
C ALA A 231 33.98 0.84 -5.68
N ALA A 232 34.92 0.84 -6.63
CA ALA A 232 36.34 1.15 -6.37
C ALA A 232 36.62 2.63 -6.06
N ASN A 233 35.68 3.52 -6.38
CA ASN A 233 35.77 4.96 -6.14
C ASN A 233 35.16 5.35 -4.78
N ILE A 234 34.30 4.52 -4.21
CA ILE A 234 33.68 4.74 -2.90
C ILE A 234 34.63 4.24 -1.80
N LYS A 235 35.53 5.10 -1.36
CA LYS A 235 36.58 4.75 -0.39
C LYS A 235 36.31 5.23 1.02
N THR A 236 35.41 6.19 1.16
CA THR A 236 35.02 6.79 2.44
C THR A 236 33.51 6.94 2.52
N VAL A 237 33.00 7.13 3.75
CA VAL A 237 31.60 7.46 3.98
C VAL A 237 31.18 8.73 3.25
N ASP A 238 32.09 9.72 3.15
CA ASP A 238 31.82 10.96 2.42
C ASP A 238 31.65 10.72 0.91
N ASP A 239 32.41 9.78 0.31
CA ASP A 239 32.25 9.41 -1.10
C ASP A 239 30.89 8.78 -1.37
N LEU A 240 30.42 7.92 -0.45
CA LEU A 240 29.09 7.31 -0.54
C LEU A 240 27.98 8.34 -0.36
N PHE A 241 28.09 9.22 0.64
CA PHE A 241 27.08 10.26 0.93
C PHE A 241 27.00 11.33 -0.15
N ALA A 242 28.07 11.52 -0.95
CA ALA A 242 28.03 12.35 -2.13
C ALA A 242 27.19 11.76 -3.28
N LYS A 243 26.81 10.47 -3.19
CA LYS A 243 26.04 9.71 -4.19
C LYS A 243 24.74 9.18 -3.56
N PRO A 244 23.72 10.03 -3.38
CA PRO A 244 22.49 9.65 -2.67
C PRO A 244 21.76 8.47 -3.32
N GLU A 245 21.78 8.37 -4.65
CA GLU A 245 21.16 7.23 -5.37
C GLU A 245 21.82 5.88 -5.00
N LEU A 246 23.15 5.84 -4.86
CA LEU A 246 23.86 4.61 -4.46
C LEU A 246 23.68 4.30 -2.97
N LEU A 247 23.59 5.34 -2.14
CA LEU A 247 23.28 5.17 -0.72
C LEU A 247 21.87 4.58 -0.55
N ASP A 248 20.88 5.14 -1.23
CA ASP A 248 19.49 4.66 -1.16
C ASP A 248 19.38 3.21 -1.65
N GLU A 249 20.04 2.89 -2.77
CA GLU A 249 20.10 1.52 -3.29
C GLU A 249 20.73 0.54 -2.28
N ALA A 250 21.84 0.93 -1.63
CA ALA A 250 22.45 0.12 -0.59
C ALA A 250 21.51 -0.07 0.62
N LEU A 251 20.89 1.01 1.11
CA LEU A 251 19.98 0.91 2.25
C LEU A 251 18.74 0.06 1.93
N ASN A 252 18.24 0.11 0.70
CA ASN A 252 17.15 -0.74 0.22
C ASN A 252 17.57 -2.21 0.17
N LEU A 253 18.71 -2.51 -0.47
CA LEU A 253 19.23 -3.87 -0.56
C LEU A 253 19.41 -4.50 0.82
N PHE A 254 19.94 -3.75 1.79
CA PHE A 254 20.13 -4.23 3.17
C PHE A 254 18.87 -4.15 4.05
N GLY A 255 17.72 -3.71 3.51
CA GLY A 255 16.45 -3.62 4.23
C GLY A 255 16.41 -2.60 5.37
N VAL A 256 17.27 -1.58 5.31
CA VAL A 256 17.45 -0.53 6.33
C VAL A 256 17.14 0.87 5.80
N SER A 257 16.34 0.98 4.74
CA SER A 257 15.90 2.24 4.10
C SER A 257 15.34 3.28 5.07
N ARG A 258 14.68 2.85 6.16
CA ARG A 258 14.22 3.75 7.25
C ARG A 258 15.34 4.55 7.92
N ALA A 259 16.60 4.19 7.68
CA ALA A 259 17.76 4.91 8.18
C ALA A 259 18.22 6.07 7.28
N ALA A 260 17.68 6.21 6.07
CA ALA A 260 18.12 7.21 5.08
C ALA A 260 18.22 8.64 5.65
N ASP A 261 17.23 9.05 6.45
CA ASP A 261 17.20 10.40 7.06
C ASP A 261 18.10 10.54 8.31
N ARG A 262 18.74 9.46 8.77
CA ARG A 262 19.57 9.45 9.99
C ARG A 262 21.05 9.49 9.63
N THR A 263 21.48 10.56 8.96
CA THR A 263 22.84 10.71 8.42
C THR A 263 23.94 10.52 9.46
N ASP A 264 23.82 11.12 10.65
CA ASP A 264 24.83 10.98 11.72
C ASP A 264 24.93 9.53 12.22
N PHE A 265 23.78 8.87 12.38
CA PHE A 265 23.73 7.46 12.77
C PHE A 265 24.36 6.55 11.71
N LEU A 266 24.03 6.76 10.43
CA LEU A 266 24.60 5.99 9.32
C LEU A 266 26.12 6.19 9.22
N ARG A 267 26.61 7.41 9.49
CA ARG A 267 28.04 7.67 9.59
C ARG A 267 28.68 6.86 10.70
N ASP A 268 28.13 6.91 11.91
CA ASP A 268 28.67 6.14 13.05
C ASP A 268 28.66 4.63 12.78
N VAL A 269 27.66 4.12 12.07
CA VAL A 269 27.62 2.71 11.60
C VAL A 269 28.74 2.42 10.61
N LEU A 270 28.85 3.20 9.54
CA LEU A 270 29.76 2.93 8.42
C LEU A 270 31.24 3.21 8.75
N GLU A 271 31.53 4.08 9.72
CA GLU A 271 32.89 4.38 10.19
C GLU A 271 33.35 3.46 11.34
N SER A 272 32.49 2.57 11.82
CA SER A 272 32.81 1.67 12.93
C SER A 272 33.89 0.65 12.57
N ASP A 273 34.74 0.34 13.54
CA ASP A 273 35.65 -0.81 13.52
C ASP A 273 34.85 -2.10 13.75
N LEU A 274 34.89 -3.02 12.78
CA LEU A 274 34.12 -4.27 12.86
C LEU A 274 34.71 -5.27 13.86
N ASP A 275 36.02 -5.16 14.17
CA ASP A 275 36.73 -6.06 15.08
C ASP A 275 36.62 -5.63 16.56
N ASP A 276 36.27 -4.37 16.84
CA ASP A 276 36.01 -3.91 18.22
C ASP A 276 34.59 -4.26 18.67
N GLU A 277 34.46 -5.21 19.60
CA GLU A 277 33.17 -5.61 20.21
C GLU A 277 32.38 -4.41 20.79
N ASN A 278 33.04 -3.30 21.12
CA ASN A 278 32.42 -2.08 21.67
C ASN A 278 32.16 -0.99 20.62
N SER A 279 32.46 -1.23 19.35
CA SER A 279 32.19 -0.27 18.28
C SER A 279 30.70 0.02 18.14
N PHE A 280 30.36 1.17 17.55
CA PHE A 280 28.97 1.62 17.48
C PHE A 280 28.09 0.59 16.77
N VAL A 281 28.58 0.01 15.67
CA VAL A 281 27.83 -0.99 14.90
C VAL A 281 27.64 -2.31 15.66
N ASN A 282 28.64 -2.78 16.41
CA ASN A 282 28.57 -4.00 17.22
C ASN A 282 27.64 -3.87 18.44
N GLN A 283 27.27 -2.65 18.81
CA GLN A 283 26.29 -2.36 19.86
C GLN A 283 24.85 -2.23 19.34
N GLN A 284 24.61 -2.33 18.03
CA GLN A 284 23.26 -2.25 17.47
C GLN A 284 22.49 -3.56 17.66
N GLU A 285 21.19 -3.44 17.96
CA GLU A 285 20.31 -4.62 18.10
C GLU A 285 20.00 -5.27 16.75
N ASP A 286 19.99 -4.47 15.67
CA ASP A 286 19.68 -4.92 14.32
C ASP A 286 20.97 -5.27 13.56
N PRO A 287 21.23 -6.56 13.28
CA PRO A 287 22.49 -7.01 12.68
C PRO A 287 22.63 -6.58 11.20
N ARG A 288 21.58 -6.02 10.58
CA ARG A 288 21.66 -5.50 9.21
C ARG A 288 22.54 -4.27 9.10
N TYR A 289 22.70 -3.48 10.17
CA TYR A 289 23.66 -2.37 10.18
C TYR A 289 25.11 -2.86 10.19
N PHE A 290 25.39 -3.97 10.89
CA PHE A 290 26.68 -4.64 10.81
C PHE A 290 26.93 -5.17 9.40
N ALA A 291 25.95 -5.83 8.78
CA ALA A 291 26.05 -6.29 7.40
C ALA A 291 26.34 -5.13 6.43
N LEU A 292 25.65 -3.99 6.58
CA LEU A 292 25.89 -2.79 5.77
C LEU A 292 27.33 -2.27 5.96
N ALA A 293 27.82 -2.13 7.19
CA ALA A 293 29.19 -1.69 7.44
C ALA A 293 30.23 -2.69 6.91
N SER A 294 29.98 -4.00 7.09
CA SER A 294 30.76 -5.13 6.57
C SER A 294 30.81 -5.19 5.05
N ALA A 295 29.81 -4.64 4.35
CA ALA A 295 29.85 -4.56 2.89
C ALA A 295 30.88 -3.52 2.41
N PHE A 296 30.94 -2.35 3.06
CA PHE A 296 31.78 -1.23 2.62
C PHE A 296 33.19 -1.23 3.21
N GLU A 297 33.36 -1.71 4.46
CA GLU A 297 34.65 -1.87 5.16
C GLU A 297 35.52 -0.58 5.14
N PHE A 298 34.90 0.59 5.37
CA PHE A 298 35.61 1.87 5.29
C PHE A 298 36.71 2.01 6.35
N HIS A 299 36.46 1.52 7.57
CA HIS A 299 37.44 1.54 8.65
C HIS A 299 38.66 0.68 8.28
N GLU A 300 38.42 -0.58 7.91
CA GLU A 300 39.42 -1.58 7.56
C GLU A 300 40.22 -1.15 6.33
N ARG A 301 39.55 -0.55 5.34
CA ARG A 301 40.20 0.07 4.17
C ARG A 301 41.18 1.14 4.64
N SER A 302 40.74 2.08 5.48
CA SER A 302 41.56 3.20 5.91
C SER A 302 42.82 2.74 6.63
N GLU A 303 42.70 1.74 7.51
CA GLU A 303 43.85 1.15 8.23
C GLU A 303 44.80 0.43 7.25
N ARG A 304 44.23 -0.35 6.32
CA ARG A 304 45.01 -1.13 5.37
C ARG A 304 45.76 -0.26 4.38
N GLU A 305 45.12 0.77 3.83
CA GLU A 305 45.74 1.72 2.91
C GLU A 305 46.84 2.53 3.61
N ALA A 306 46.62 2.94 4.87
CA ALA A 306 47.65 3.59 5.67
C ALA A 306 48.86 2.67 5.91
N PHE A 307 48.64 1.38 6.17
CA PHE A 307 49.71 0.40 6.28
C PHE A 307 50.47 0.23 4.95
N ILE A 308 49.78 0.09 3.82
CA ILE A 308 50.39 -0.03 2.49
C ILE A 308 51.22 1.22 2.14
N ALA A 309 50.77 2.41 2.56
CA ALA A 309 51.49 3.66 2.33
C ALA A 309 52.84 3.76 3.09
N THR A 310 53.11 2.84 4.03
CA THR A 310 54.43 2.74 4.69
C THR A 310 55.51 2.09 3.82
N PHE A 311 55.12 1.45 2.72
CA PHE A 311 56.02 0.83 1.74
C PHE A 311 56.27 1.78 0.56
N ALA A 312 57.46 1.71 -0.03
CA ALA A 312 57.75 2.46 -1.26
C ALA A 312 56.92 1.92 -2.43
N GLU A 313 56.63 2.75 -3.44
CA GLU A 313 55.77 2.34 -4.56
C GLU A 313 56.33 1.16 -5.36
N ASP A 314 57.65 1.04 -5.42
CA ASP A 314 58.43 0.03 -6.14
C ASP A 314 58.92 -1.12 -5.25
N ASP A 315 58.47 -1.20 -3.99
CA ASP A 315 58.86 -2.26 -3.06
C ASP A 315 58.26 -3.61 -3.49
N GLU A 316 59.11 -4.64 -3.64
CA GLU A 316 58.72 -5.99 -4.05
C GLU A 316 57.83 -6.68 -2.99
N ASP A 317 57.97 -6.31 -1.72
CA ASP A 317 57.18 -6.85 -0.61
C ASP A 317 55.92 -6.01 -0.31
N ARG A 318 55.60 -5.01 -1.16
CA ARG A 318 54.43 -4.15 -0.96
C ARG A 318 53.14 -4.97 -0.97
N PRO A 319 52.30 -4.88 0.08
CA PRO A 319 51.03 -5.60 0.11
C PRO A 319 50.10 -5.14 -1.01
N ARG A 320 49.24 -6.07 -1.48
CA ARG A 320 48.21 -5.75 -2.47
C ARG A 320 47.24 -4.67 -1.95
N PRO A 321 46.67 -3.84 -2.83
CA PRO A 321 45.58 -2.91 -2.48
C PRO A 321 44.46 -3.61 -1.71
N PHE A 322 43.84 -2.87 -0.80
CA PHE A 322 42.66 -3.36 -0.10
C PHE A 322 41.47 -3.45 -1.06
N GLU A 323 40.70 -4.52 -0.91
CA GLU A 323 39.52 -4.81 -1.68
C GLU A 323 38.39 -5.17 -0.70
N SER A 324 37.35 -4.36 -0.72
CA SER A 324 36.18 -4.45 0.14
C SER A 324 35.24 -5.58 -0.29
N ASN A 325 34.36 -6.00 0.60
CA ASN A 325 33.31 -6.96 0.27
C ASN A 325 32.34 -6.45 -0.80
N LEU A 326 32.11 -5.13 -0.89
CA LEU A 326 31.40 -4.48 -1.98
C LEU A 326 32.04 -4.76 -3.33
N GLU A 327 33.34 -4.47 -3.47
CA GLU A 327 34.06 -4.69 -4.73
C GLU A 327 34.03 -6.16 -5.15
N LYS A 328 34.28 -7.08 -4.20
CA LYS A 328 34.24 -8.54 -4.46
C LYS A 328 32.85 -8.99 -4.91
N MET A 329 31.80 -8.48 -4.28
CA MET A 329 30.42 -8.87 -4.61
C MET A 329 30.01 -8.34 -5.98
N VAL A 330 30.32 -7.08 -6.27
CA VAL A 330 30.04 -6.44 -7.58
C VAL A 330 30.79 -7.18 -8.69
N GLU A 331 32.09 -7.46 -8.49
CA GLU A 331 32.88 -8.25 -9.45
C GLU A 331 32.29 -9.66 -9.63
N ALA A 332 31.97 -10.37 -8.54
CA ALA A 332 31.44 -11.72 -8.60
C ALA A 332 30.09 -11.81 -9.34
N ILE A 333 29.24 -10.79 -9.24
CA ILE A 333 27.95 -10.72 -9.95
C ILE A 333 28.15 -10.34 -11.41
N ASN A 334 28.99 -9.35 -11.71
CA ASN A 334 29.23 -8.89 -13.08
C ASN A 334 30.02 -9.90 -13.93
N ASP A 335 30.81 -10.77 -13.30
CA ASP A 335 31.49 -11.89 -13.96
C ASP A 335 30.55 -13.05 -14.32
N LEU A 336 29.30 -13.05 -13.85
CA LEU A 336 28.33 -14.07 -14.22
C LEU A 336 27.96 -13.95 -15.71
N PRO A 337 27.85 -15.08 -16.43
CA PRO A 337 27.44 -15.05 -17.84
C PRO A 337 25.96 -14.65 -18.01
N ALA A 338 25.15 -14.81 -16.96
CA ALA A 338 23.74 -14.42 -16.86
C ALA A 338 23.32 -14.39 -15.38
N PRO A 339 22.26 -13.64 -15.01
CA PRO A 339 21.67 -13.71 -13.67
C PRO A 339 21.32 -15.15 -13.28
N LEU A 340 21.55 -15.49 -12.02
CA LEU A 340 21.15 -16.77 -11.46
C LEU A 340 19.62 -16.80 -11.33
N GLU A 341 19.00 -17.91 -11.71
CA GLU A 341 17.55 -18.12 -11.66
C GLU A 341 17.14 -19.15 -10.59
N GLU A 342 18.07 -19.99 -10.12
CA GLU A 342 17.79 -21.04 -9.14
C GLU A 342 18.80 -21.04 -7.97
N PRO A 343 18.38 -21.36 -6.73
CA PRO A 343 19.28 -21.46 -5.58
C PRO A 343 20.47 -22.41 -5.80
N GLN A 344 20.30 -23.46 -6.59
CA GLN A 344 21.37 -24.40 -6.92
C GLN A 344 22.50 -23.71 -7.70
N GLN A 345 22.17 -22.77 -8.60
CA GLN A 345 23.16 -22.03 -9.36
C GLN A 345 23.98 -21.08 -8.46
N PHE A 346 23.36 -20.52 -7.41
CA PHE A 346 24.08 -19.79 -6.36
C PHE A 346 25.07 -20.69 -5.63
N LEU A 347 24.65 -21.89 -5.22
CA LEU A 347 25.51 -22.85 -4.52
C LEU A 347 26.68 -23.37 -5.38
N GLU A 348 26.49 -23.44 -6.70
CA GLU A 348 27.53 -23.82 -7.66
C GLU A 348 28.50 -22.67 -7.98
N SER A 349 28.06 -21.42 -7.80
CA SER A 349 28.83 -20.21 -8.07
C SER A 349 29.72 -19.84 -6.88
N PHE A 350 30.90 -20.47 -6.79
CA PHE A 350 31.81 -20.30 -5.64
C PHE A 350 32.17 -18.83 -5.34
N SER A 351 32.43 -18.00 -6.37
CA SER A 351 32.74 -16.58 -6.19
C SER A 351 31.57 -15.81 -5.57
N VAL A 352 30.34 -16.06 -6.05
CA VAL A 352 29.12 -15.43 -5.54
C VAL A 352 28.83 -15.90 -4.12
N LEU A 353 28.91 -17.21 -3.86
CA LEU A 353 28.66 -17.77 -2.54
C LEU A 353 29.64 -17.22 -1.48
N LEU A 354 30.93 -17.14 -1.83
CA LEU A 354 31.96 -16.63 -0.92
C LEU A 354 31.75 -15.13 -0.65
N SER A 355 31.52 -14.35 -1.70
CA SER A 355 31.34 -12.90 -1.59
C SER A 355 30.04 -12.55 -0.86
N ALA A 356 28.95 -13.28 -1.11
CA ALA A 356 27.65 -13.06 -0.46
C ALA A 356 27.73 -13.27 1.06
N LYS A 357 28.53 -14.24 1.53
CA LYS A 357 28.69 -14.49 2.96
C LYS A 357 29.21 -13.25 3.68
N ASP A 358 30.31 -12.68 3.17
CA ASP A 358 31.00 -11.56 3.79
C ASP A 358 30.22 -10.24 3.55
N PHE A 359 29.64 -10.09 2.35
CA PHE A 359 28.83 -8.93 1.97
C PHE A 359 27.56 -8.79 2.81
N PHE A 360 26.83 -9.88 3.05
CA PHE A 360 25.64 -9.88 3.93
C PHE A 360 25.97 -10.13 5.40
N GLY A 361 27.26 -10.25 5.75
CA GLY A 361 27.72 -10.51 7.12
C GLY A 361 27.08 -11.75 7.74
N LEU A 362 26.93 -12.85 7.00
CA LEU A 362 26.17 -14.01 7.43
C LEU A 362 27.00 -14.94 8.33
N GLU A 363 26.48 -15.20 9.52
CA GLU A 363 27.07 -16.14 10.47
C GLU A 363 26.21 -17.39 10.63
N PHE A 364 26.83 -18.55 10.42
CA PHE A 364 26.19 -19.84 10.58
C PHE A 364 26.76 -20.58 11.79
N SER A 365 25.89 -21.28 12.54
CA SER A 365 26.33 -22.12 13.65
C SER A 365 27.37 -23.16 13.21
N SER A 366 28.29 -23.55 14.09
CA SER A 366 29.28 -24.59 13.78
C SER A 366 28.63 -25.97 13.58
N ALA A 367 29.05 -26.66 12.52
CA ALA A 367 28.67 -28.04 12.21
C ALA A 367 29.15 -29.06 13.24
N ASP A 368 30.14 -28.73 14.08
CA ASP A 368 30.66 -29.64 15.12
C ASP A 368 29.57 -30.09 16.12
N ASN A 369 28.47 -29.34 16.20
CA ASN A 369 27.34 -29.61 17.08
C ASN A 369 26.15 -30.29 16.38
N ASP A 370 26.23 -30.57 15.07
CA ASP A 370 25.13 -31.16 14.30
C ASP A 370 25.57 -32.44 13.55
N PRO A 371 25.17 -33.64 14.03
CA PRO A 371 25.61 -34.90 13.44
C PRO A 371 25.04 -35.18 12.04
N ARG A 372 24.19 -34.28 11.50
CA ARG A 372 23.61 -34.40 10.16
C ARG A 372 24.58 -33.98 9.05
N PHE A 373 25.62 -33.21 9.36
CA PHE A 373 26.54 -32.65 8.36
C PHE A 373 27.97 -33.13 8.61
N ALA A 374 28.70 -33.47 7.54
CA ALA A 374 30.05 -34.00 7.66
C ALA A 374 31.11 -32.91 7.82
N ASN A 375 30.79 -31.67 7.43
CA ASN A 375 31.67 -30.50 7.52
C ASN A 375 30.86 -29.20 7.51
N GLN A 376 31.52 -28.08 7.83
CA GLN A 376 30.90 -26.75 7.85
C GLN A 376 30.30 -26.35 6.51
N GLY A 377 30.97 -26.67 5.39
CA GLY A 377 30.48 -26.33 4.05
C GLY A 377 29.13 -26.97 3.71
N GLU A 378 28.91 -28.24 4.12
CA GLU A 378 27.62 -28.91 3.93
C GLU A 378 26.48 -28.26 4.74
N LEU A 379 26.77 -27.82 5.96
CA LEU A 379 25.80 -27.11 6.79
C LEU A 379 25.46 -25.74 6.21
N GLU A 380 26.47 -24.98 5.78
CA GLU A 380 26.28 -23.66 5.17
C GLU A 380 25.49 -23.77 3.87
N ALA A 381 25.85 -24.70 2.98
CA ALA A 381 25.10 -24.97 1.75
C ALA A 381 23.62 -25.34 2.03
N PHE A 382 23.37 -26.18 3.04
CA PHE A 382 22.01 -26.50 3.48
C PHE A 382 21.24 -25.28 4.00
N GLN A 383 21.90 -24.38 4.73
CA GLN A 383 21.25 -23.16 5.23
C GLN A 383 20.97 -22.17 4.11
N TYR A 384 21.92 -21.95 3.20
CA TYR A 384 21.72 -21.13 2.01
C TYR A 384 20.56 -21.63 1.16
N ASP A 385 20.50 -22.93 0.85
CA ASP A 385 19.38 -23.53 0.12
C ASP A 385 18.04 -23.19 0.77
N ARG A 386 17.92 -23.35 2.10
CA ARG A 386 16.70 -23.02 2.83
C ARG A 386 16.34 -21.54 2.83
N ILE A 387 17.33 -20.66 2.91
CA ILE A 387 17.12 -19.22 2.87
C ILE A 387 16.61 -18.82 1.49
N LEU A 388 17.35 -19.21 0.45
CA LEU A 388 17.11 -18.82 -0.95
C LEU A 388 15.86 -19.47 -1.56
N SER A 389 15.48 -20.66 -1.09
CA SER A 389 14.24 -21.34 -1.51
C SER A 389 13.03 -20.98 -0.66
N SER A 390 13.16 -20.11 0.35
CA SER A 390 12.02 -19.72 1.18
C SER A 390 11.03 -18.87 0.39
N ASP A 391 9.76 -19.26 0.49
CA ASP A 391 8.63 -18.43 0.09
C ASP A 391 8.46 -17.29 1.11
N ARG A 392 8.63 -16.05 0.66
CA ARG A 392 8.51 -14.88 1.55
C ARG A 392 7.06 -14.60 1.95
N SER A 393 6.09 -15.08 1.18
CA SER A 393 4.67 -14.91 1.47
C SER A 393 4.16 -15.88 2.54
N ASP A 394 4.81 -17.04 2.71
CA ASP A 394 4.44 -18.01 3.75
C ASP A 394 4.96 -17.56 5.13
N PRO A 395 4.08 -17.23 6.10
CA PRO A 395 4.50 -16.83 7.45
C PRO A 395 5.32 -17.89 8.20
N PHE A 396 5.23 -19.15 7.77
CA PHE A 396 5.97 -20.28 8.35
C PHE A 396 7.25 -20.63 7.60
N SER A 397 7.60 -19.87 6.56
CA SER A 397 8.84 -20.08 5.81
C SER A 397 10.08 -19.88 6.67
N PHE A 398 11.22 -20.42 6.23
CA PHE A 398 12.43 -20.39 7.04
C PHE A 398 12.89 -18.96 7.34
N VAL A 399 12.83 -18.06 6.36
CA VAL A 399 13.21 -16.66 6.56
C VAL A 399 12.26 -15.89 7.49
N ASN A 400 10.97 -16.23 7.52
CA ASN A 400 9.98 -15.54 8.35
C ASN A 400 9.95 -16.03 9.81
N VAL A 401 10.26 -17.31 10.05
CA VAL A 401 10.27 -17.88 11.41
C VAL A 401 11.62 -17.70 12.11
N LYS A 402 12.69 -17.40 11.38
CA LYS A 402 14.03 -17.25 11.95
C LYS A 402 14.29 -15.85 12.46
N SER A 403 15.10 -15.77 13.51
CA SER A 403 15.38 -14.51 14.22
C SER A 403 16.37 -13.59 13.51
N ASP A 404 17.13 -14.09 12.54
CA ASP A 404 18.15 -13.28 11.86
C ASP A 404 17.55 -12.58 10.62
N PRO A 405 17.35 -11.25 10.66
CA PRO A 405 16.73 -10.51 9.56
C PRO A 405 17.61 -10.47 8.30
N ARG A 406 18.91 -10.77 8.39
CA ARG A 406 19.82 -10.83 7.24
C ARG A 406 19.49 -11.97 6.28
N PHE A 407 18.80 -13.01 6.75
CA PHE A 407 18.36 -14.12 5.89
C PHE A 407 17.31 -13.67 4.89
N ARG A 408 16.37 -12.82 5.33
CA ARG A 408 15.37 -12.24 4.43
C ARG A 408 16.04 -11.32 3.41
N VAL A 409 16.96 -10.46 3.86
CA VAL A 409 17.78 -9.60 2.99
C VAL A 409 18.49 -10.39 1.89
N LEU A 410 19.15 -11.51 2.23
CA LEU A 410 19.80 -12.37 1.22
C LEU A 410 18.78 -12.95 0.23
N ALA A 411 17.64 -13.47 0.74
CA ALA A 411 16.61 -14.07 -0.10
C ALA A 411 15.98 -13.05 -1.06
N ASP A 412 15.75 -11.83 -0.60
CA ASP A 412 15.20 -10.73 -1.39
C ASP A 412 16.22 -10.22 -2.41
N ALA A 413 17.50 -10.12 -2.03
CA ALA A 413 18.57 -9.69 -2.92
C ALA A 413 18.72 -10.58 -4.16
N PHE A 414 18.61 -11.91 -4.02
CA PHE A 414 18.69 -12.83 -5.17
C PHE A 414 17.34 -13.15 -5.81
N ASN A 415 16.25 -12.97 -5.06
CA ASN A 415 14.87 -13.03 -5.53
C ASN A 415 14.47 -14.32 -6.29
N PHE A 416 14.98 -15.50 -5.91
CA PHE A 416 14.71 -16.77 -6.64
C PHE A 416 13.28 -17.30 -6.54
N GLN A 417 12.55 -16.90 -5.50
CA GLN A 417 11.14 -17.26 -5.28
C GLN A 417 10.32 -16.00 -5.02
N PRO A 418 10.25 -15.02 -5.95
CA PRO A 418 9.63 -13.71 -5.72
C PRO A 418 8.45 -13.84 -4.76
N PRO A 419 8.32 -12.96 -3.74
CA PRO A 419 7.10 -12.97 -2.95
C PRO A 419 5.96 -13.08 -3.94
N GLN A 420 5.01 -13.98 -3.70
CA GLN A 420 3.83 -13.91 -4.55
C GLN A 420 3.31 -12.49 -4.36
N GLU A 421 3.43 -11.70 -5.43
CA GLU A 421 2.77 -10.43 -5.54
C GLU A 421 1.29 -10.78 -5.57
N ASP A 422 0.73 -11.00 -4.38
CA ASP A 422 -0.64 -10.66 -4.14
C ASP A 422 -0.66 -9.13 -4.14
N THR A 423 -0.37 -8.50 -5.29
CA THR A 423 -0.63 -7.08 -5.49
C THR A 423 -2.09 -6.94 -5.16
N PHE A 424 -2.40 -6.27 -4.06
CA PHE A 424 -3.78 -6.11 -3.67
C PHE A 424 -4.40 -5.15 -4.67
N THR A 425 -5.02 -5.71 -5.70
CA THR A 425 -5.68 -4.94 -6.72
C THR A 425 -7.02 -4.47 -6.16
N TYR A 426 -7.17 -3.17 -5.92
CA TYR A 426 -8.47 -2.63 -5.52
C TYR A 426 -9.50 -2.94 -6.61
N PRO A 427 -10.74 -3.27 -6.26
CA PRO A 427 -11.78 -3.53 -7.25
C PRO A 427 -12.04 -2.31 -8.15
N ASP A 428 -12.47 -2.56 -9.39
CA ASP A 428 -12.92 -1.50 -10.31
C ASP A 428 -13.90 -0.54 -9.61
N GLY A 429 -13.67 0.76 -9.73
CA GLY A 429 -14.51 1.78 -9.11
C GLY A 429 -14.23 2.02 -7.63
N PHE A 430 -13.14 1.49 -7.06
CA PHE A 430 -12.82 1.69 -5.64
C PHE A 430 -12.65 3.17 -5.27
N ALA A 431 -11.91 3.94 -6.07
CA ALA A 431 -11.69 5.37 -5.81
C ALA A 431 -13.00 6.17 -5.86
N GLU A 432 -13.82 5.89 -6.87
CA GLU A 432 -15.17 6.44 -7.02
C GLU A 432 -16.04 6.05 -5.81
N LYS A 433 -15.91 4.82 -5.31
CA LYS A 433 -16.66 4.37 -4.15
C LYS A 433 -16.26 5.08 -2.86
N ILE A 434 -14.96 5.30 -2.65
CA ILE A 434 -14.45 6.10 -1.53
C ILE A 434 -14.99 7.52 -1.61
N LEU A 435 -14.96 8.13 -2.80
CA LEU A 435 -15.48 9.47 -3.04
C LEU A 435 -17.00 9.55 -2.80
N GLU A 436 -17.78 8.59 -3.31
CA GLU A 436 -19.22 8.49 -3.07
C GLU A 436 -19.53 8.40 -1.58
N ASN A 437 -18.82 7.53 -0.85
CA ASN A 437 -19.01 7.35 0.59
C ASN A 437 -18.66 8.65 1.35
N TYR A 438 -17.59 9.33 0.97
CA TYR A 438 -17.23 10.64 1.54
C TYR A 438 -18.33 11.69 1.33
N LEU A 439 -18.85 11.82 0.10
CA LEU A 439 -19.97 12.73 -0.20
C LEU A 439 -21.25 12.35 0.55
N ASP A 440 -21.45 11.07 0.85
CA ASP A 440 -22.57 10.59 1.64
C ASP A 440 -22.46 11.02 3.11
N GLU A 441 -21.29 10.80 3.71
CA GLU A 441 -21.01 11.20 5.09
C GLU A 441 -21.10 12.73 5.26
N GLU A 442 -20.50 13.50 4.36
CA GLU A 442 -20.56 14.97 4.40
C GLU A 442 -22.01 15.49 4.27
N PHE A 443 -22.84 14.84 3.45
CA PHE A 443 -24.25 15.18 3.35
C PHE A 443 -25.00 14.88 4.66
N VAL A 444 -24.77 13.71 5.26
CA VAL A 444 -25.38 13.31 6.53
C VAL A 444 -24.95 14.24 7.69
N ILE A 445 -23.68 14.63 7.72
CA ILE A 445 -23.13 15.60 8.68
C ILE A 445 -23.84 16.95 8.50
N SER A 446 -23.88 17.48 7.28
CA SER A 446 -24.55 18.74 6.94
C SER A 446 -26.03 18.73 7.34
N VAL A 447 -26.73 17.60 7.14
CA VAL A 447 -28.12 17.44 7.58
C VAL A 447 -28.21 17.49 9.10
N GLY A 448 -27.27 16.89 9.82
CA GLY A 448 -27.26 16.89 11.28
C GLY A 448 -27.00 18.25 11.92
N GLU A 449 -26.28 19.13 11.23
CA GLU A 449 -26.13 20.52 11.66
C GLU A 449 -27.45 21.30 11.63
N VAL A 450 -28.35 20.92 10.70
CA VAL A 450 -29.68 21.54 10.55
C VAL A 450 -30.73 20.84 11.43
N ASP A 451 -30.79 19.51 11.38
CA ASP A 451 -31.73 18.68 12.13
C ASP A 451 -31.08 17.35 12.55
N PRO A 452 -30.66 17.22 13.83
CA PRO A 452 -30.07 15.98 14.36
C PRO A 452 -30.96 14.75 14.20
N THR A 453 -32.29 14.93 14.27
CA THR A 453 -33.25 13.81 14.13
C THR A 453 -33.22 13.24 12.71
N GLN A 454 -33.04 14.10 11.70
CA GLN A 454 -32.91 13.67 10.31
C GLN A 454 -31.58 12.99 10.04
N ARG A 455 -30.47 13.51 10.60
CA ARG A 455 -29.16 12.83 10.52
C ARG A 455 -29.25 11.41 11.05
N PHE A 456 -29.83 11.22 12.23
CA PHE A 456 -29.99 9.88 12.80
C PHE A 456 -30.84 8.99 11.89
N ALA A 457 -31.91 9.49 11.29
CA ALA A 457 -32.73 8.67 10.40
C ALA A 457 -32.04 8.26 9.09
N LEU A 458 -31.17 9.14 8.54
CA LEU A 458 -30.36 8.84 7.36
C LEU A 458 -29.24 7.85 7.68
N ALA A 459 -28.53 8.06 8.80
CA ALA A 459 -27.41 7.21 9.24
C ALA A 459 -27.84 5.91 9.93
N PHE A 460 -29.13 5.74 10.23
CA PHE A 460 -29.62 4.63 11.06
C PHE A 460 -29.28 3.26 10.46
N GLU A 461 -29.53 3.09 9.17
CA GLU A 461 -29.34 1.80 8.51
C GLU A 461 -27.86 1.46 8.32
N PRO A 462 -27.01 2.35 7.75
CA PRO A 462 -25.56 2.12 7.72
C PRO A 462 -24.97 1.80 9.10
N GLY A 463 -25.29 2.59 10.13
CA GLY A 463 -24.73 2.39 11.46
C GLY A 463 -25.20 1.11 12.15
N VAL A 464 -26.40 0.60 11.84
CA VAL A 464 -26.86 -0.70 12.35
C VAL A 464 -26.18 -1.86 11.61
N THR A 465 -25.96 -1.74 10.31
CA THR A 465 -25.24 -2.73 9.50
C THR A 465 -23.77 -2.85 9.93
N GLU A 466 -23.08 -1.72 10.12
CA GLU A 466 -21.69 -1.68 10.60
C GLU A 466 -21.52 -2.45 11.92
N ILE A 467 -22.44 -2.25 12.87
CA ILE A 467 -22.41 -2.97 14.15
C ILE A 467 -22.63 -4.47 13.98
N VAL A 468 -23.54 -4.87 13.08
CA VAL A 468 -23.84 -6.27 12.85
C VAL A 468 -22.65 -6.98 12.20
N ASP A 469 -21.99 -6.34 11.24
CA ASP A 469 -20.82 -6.91 10.55
C ASP A 469 -19.61 -7.08 11.48
N GLY A 470 -19.48 -6.21 12.50
CA GLY A 470 -18.43 -6.30 13.52
C GLY A 470 -18.72 -7.28 14.67
N ALA A 471 -19.94 -7.81 14.80
CA ALA A 471 -20.36 -8.61 15.94
C ALA A 471 -20.25 -10.13 15.68
N SER A 472 -19.75 -10.88 16.68
CA SER A 472 -19.57 -12.34 16.58
C SER A 472 -20.72 -13.17 17.18
N SER A 473 -21.70 -12.51 17.80
CA SER A 473 -22.84 -13.11 18.50
C SER A 473 -24.01 -12.12 18.66
N GLU A 474 -25.21 -12.63 18.92
CA GLU A 474 -26.39 -11.77 19.19
C GLU A 474 -26.17 -10.79 20.36
N ASP A 475 -25.49 -11.23 21.42
CA ASP A 475 -25.26 -10.39 22.59
C ASP A 475 -24.22 -9.28 22.27
N SER A 476 -23.19 -9.60 21.48
CA SER A 476 -22.22 -8.58 21.01
C SER A 476 -22.83 -7.52 20.11
N GLU A 477 -23.86 -7.86 19.32
CA GLU A 477 -24.60 -6.85 18.54
C GLU A 477 -25.27 -5.83 19.48
N TRP A 478 -25.94 -6.30 20.54
CA TRP A 478 -26.60 -5.41 21.50
C TRP A 478 -25.62 -4.65 22.38
N PHE A 479 -24.49 -5.25 22.78
CA PHE A 479 -23.43 -4.54 23.48
C PHE A 479 -22.91 -3.37 22.64
N SER A 480 -22.76 -3.57 21.32
CA SER A 480 -22.31 -2.54 20.39
C SER A 480 -23.36 -1.45 20.20
N VAL A 481 -24.65 -1.82 20.09
CA VAL A 481 -25.77 -0.86 20.07
C VAL A 481 -25.78 0.00 21.33
N ILE A 482 -25.53 -0.60 22.51
CA ILE A 482 -25.40 0.15 23.75
C ILE A 482 -24.16 1.03 23.68
N ALA A 483 -23.01 0.54 23.25
CA ALA A 483 -21.78 1.34 23.16
C ALA A 483 -21.95 2.61 22.28
N SER A 484 -22.72 2.51 21.19
CA SER A 484 -23.08 3.63 20.32
C SER A 484 -24.15 4.54 20.94
N ASN A 485 -23.78 5.78 21.30
CA ASN A 485 -24.73 6.77 21.83
C ASN A 485 -25.94 7.01 20.90
N PRO A 486 -25.76 7.22 19.57
CA PRO A 486 -26.87 7.40 18.63
C PRO A 486 -27.85 6.21 18.59
N LEU A 487 -27.33 5.00 18.48
CA LEU A 487 -28.18 3.81 18.31
C LEU A 487 -28.87 3.44 19.61
N ARG A 488 -28.18 3.60 20.74
CA ARG A 488 -28.79 3.48 22.06
C ARG A 488 -29.98 4.41 22.21
N GLU A 489 -29.87 5.67 21.79
CA GLU A 489 -30.97 6.64 21.85
C GLU A 489 -32.17 6.20 20.99
N VAL A 490 -31.92 5.74 19.75
CA VAL A 490 -32.96 5.25 18.85
C VAL A 490 -33.71 4.07 19.47
N PHE A 491 -32.98 3.05 19.95
CA PHE A 491 -33.59 1.87 20.55
C PHE A 491 -34.28 2.18 21.87
N GLN A 492 -33.73 3.06 22.72
CA GLN A 492 -34.41 3.52 23.93
C GLN A 492 -35.74 4.20 23.60
N THR A 493 -35.74 5.09 22.61
CA THR A 493 -36.93 5.82 22.16
C THR A 493 -37.99 4.88 21.64
N ILE A 494 -37.63 3.96 20.73
CA ILE A 494 -38.56 3.03 20.08
C ILE A 494 -39.14 2.03 21.07
N PHE A 495 -38.31 1.59 22.01
CA PHE A 495 -38.71 0.64 23.04
C PHE A 495 -39.41 1.29 24.23
N GLY A 496 -39.50 2.63 24.28
CA GLY A 496 -40.10 3.35 25.39
C GLY A 496 -39.37 3.11 26.71
N LEU A 497 -38.04 3.08 26.64
CA LEU A 497 -37.16 2.95 27.80
C LEU A 497 -36.91 4.33 28.40
N PRO A 498 -36.95 4.47 29.74
CA PRO A 498 -36.63 5.74 30.41
C PRO A 498 -35.12 6.02 30.38
N ASP A 499 -34.72 7.28 30.51
CA ASP A 499 -33.29 7.70 30.57
C ASP A 499 -32.48 6.95 31.65
N SER A 500 -33.13 6.54 32.74
CA SER A 500 -32.50 5.75 33.81
C SER A 500 -32.07 4.35 33.36
N PHE A 501 -32.54 3.87 32.20
CA PHE A 501 -32.18 2.57 31.65
C PHE A 501 -30.66 2.42 31.47
N GLY A 502 -29.98 3.48 31.02
CA GLY A 502 -28.53 3.47 30.84
C GLY A 502 -27.72 3.31 32.14
N THR A 503 -28.36 3.39 33.30
CA THR A 503 -27.72 3.17 34.62
C THR A 503 -27.74 1.72 35.08
N LEU A 504 -28.47 0.85 34.38
CA LEU A 504 -28.51 -0.58 34.67
C LEU A 504 -27.18 -1.25 34.31
N ASP A 505 -26.94 -2.43 34.89
CA ASP A 505 -25.85 -3.29 34.46
C ASP A 505 -25.98 -3.62 32.96
N VAL A 506 -24.85 -3.68 32.25
CA VAL A 506 -24.83 -3.82 30.79
C VAL A 506 -25.47 -5.15 30.34
N ASP A 507 -25.30 -6.23 31.10
CA ASP A 507 -25.94 -7.52 30.80
C ASP A 507 -27.46 -7.46 30.98
N GLN A 508 -27.91 -6.70 31.98
CA GLN A 508 -29.33 -6.45 32.20
C GLN A 508 -29.92 -5.57 31.11
N GLN A 509 -29.17 -4.56 30.63
CA GLN A 509 -29.59 -3.74 29.49
C GLN A 509 -29.78 -4.60 28.24
N VAL A 510 -28.82 -5.47 27.91
CA VAL A 510 -28.95 -6.39 26.77
C VAL A 510 -30.15 -7.32 26.93
N THR A 511 -30.33 -7.93 28.11
CA THR A 511 -31.48 -8.82 28.38
C THR A 511 -32.82 -8.12 28.12
N ASP A 512 -32.96 -6.88 28.59
CA ASP A 512 -34.18 -6.09 28.43
C ASP A 512 -34.39 -5.67 26.97
N LEU A 513 -33.31 -5.28 26.26
CA LEU A 513 -33.37 -4.93 24.82
C LEU A 513 -33.81 -6.14 23.99
N LYS A 514 -33.22 -7.32 24.22
CA LYS A 514 -33.60 -8.58 23.54
C LYS A 514 -35.06 -8.93 23.79
N ALA A 515 -35.53 -8.80 25.02
CA ALA A 515 -36.94 -9.08 25.36
C ALA A 515 -37.91 -8.13 24.63
N ARG A 516 -37.54 -6.85 24.47
CA ARG A 516 -38.35 -5.88 23.74
C ARG A 516 -38.29 -6.07 22.24
N ALA A 517 -37.12 -6.37 21.68
CA ALA A 517 -36.97 -6.76 20.29
C ALA A 517 -37.84 -7.97 19.97
N GLN A 518 -37.82 -9.00 20.82
CA GLN A 518 -38.64 -10.20 20.65
C GLN A 518 -40.13 -9.88 20.74
N SER A 519 -40.54 -9.04 21.69
CA SER A 519 -41.94 -8.66 21.86
C SER A 519 -42.49 -7.78 20.75
N GLN A 520 -41.66 -6.93 20.14
CA GLN A 520 -42.12 -5.92 19.18
C GLN A 520 -41.89 -6.32 17.73
N PHE A 521 -40.82 -7.06 17.46
CA PHE A 521 -40.36 -7.43 16.12
C PHE A 521 -40.22 -8.95 15.95
N GLY A 522 -40.32 -9.74 17.02
CA GLY A 522 -40.25 -11.20 16.93
C GLY A 522 -38.84 -11.78 16.80
N VAL A 523 -37.81 -10.96 16.99
CA VAL A 523 -36.40 -11.32 16.86
C VAL A 523 -35.62 -11.00 18.14
N THR A 524 -34.54 -11.75 18.41
CA THR A 524 -33.68 -11.55 19.59
C THR A 524 -32.38 -10.82 19.27
N SER A 525 -32.02 -10.65 18.01
CA SER A 525 -30.79 -10.03 17.55
C SER A 525 -31.05 -8.76 16.75
N VAL A 526 -30.03 -7.90 16.63
CA VAL A 526 -30.05 -6.71 15.79
C VAL A 526 -29.98 -7.12 14.31
N SER A 527 -29.17 -8.13 13.98
CA SER A 527 -29.12 -8.76 12.65
C SER A 527 -30.51 -9.23 12.19
N GLY A 528 -31.29 -9.84 13.08
CA GLY A 528 -32.66 -10.24 12.79
C GLY A 528 -33.60 -9.07 12.49
N LEU A 529 -33.31 -7.85 12.98
CA LEU A 529 -34.07 -6.64 12.63
C LEU A 529 -33.76 -6.17 11.21
N ILE A 530 -32.51 -6.31 10.76
CA ILE A 530 -32.09 -6.02 9.38
C ILE A 530 -32.75 -7.03 8.45
N ASP A 531 -32.48 -8.33 8.65
CA ASP A 531 -32.95 -9.42 7.79
C ASP A 531 -34.48 -9.53 7.72
N GLY A 532 -35.15 -9.18 8.83
CA GLY A 532 -36.61 -9.13 8.93
C GLY A 532 -37.24 -7.93 8.23
N GLY A 533 -36.45 -7.02 7.64
CA GLY A 533 -36.94 -5.79 7.01
C GLY A 533 -37.57 -4.81 8.00
N HIS A 534 -37.14 -4.83 9.27
CA HIS A 534 -37.73 -3.99 10.32
C HIS A 534 -37.12 -2.59 10.42
N ILE A 535 -36.00 -2.34 9.74
CA ILE A 535 -35.28 -1.05 9.73
C ILE A 535 -36.18 0.12 9.36
N ASP A 536 -36.98 0.01 8.31
CA ASP A 536 -37.92 1.07 7.91
C ASP A 536 -39.00 1.33 8.95
N THR A 537 -39.47 0.28 9.62
CA THR A 537 -40.48 0.40 10.68
C THR A 537 -39.89 1.10 11.90
N ILE A 538 -38.67 0.73 12.28
CA ILE A 538 -37.89 1.31 13.38
C ILE A 538 -37.63 2.80 13.10
N ARG A 539 -37.11 3.12 11.92
CA ARG A 539 -36.88 4.50 11.44
C ARG A 539 -38.16 5.34 11.48
N THR A 540 -39.25 4.83 10.89
CA THR A 540 -40.55 5.50 10.85
C THR A 540 -41.08 5.77 12.26
N ARG A 541 -40.96 4.79 13.17
CA ARG A 541 -41.40 4.93 14.56
C ARG A 541 -40.53 5.93 15.32
N TYR A 542 -39.20 5.87 15.17
CA TYR A 542 -38.29 6.85 15.77
C TYR A 542 -38.64 8.26 15.33
N LEU A 543 -38.73 8.52 14.02
CA LEU A 543 -39.09 9.84 13.48
C LEU A 543 -40.47 10.33 13.98
N SER A 544 -41.41 9.41 14.18
CA SER A 544 -42.74 9.74 14.73
C SER A 544 -42.69 10.15 16.19
N ILE A 545 -41.87 9.47 17.01
CA ILE A 545 -41.75 9.75 18.44
C ILE A 545 -40.87 10.99 18.65
N ALA A 546 -39.71 11.05 17.98
CA ALA A 546 -38.74 12.12 18.07
C ALA A 546 -39.33 13.47 17.63
N SER A 547 -40.19 13.50 16.60
CA SER A 547 -40.86 14.74 16.19
C SER A 547 -41.87 15.28 17.21
N ILE A 548 -42.32 14.45 18.16
CA ILE A 548 -43.21 14.87 19.26
C ILE A 548 -42.38 15.35 20.46
N THR A 549 -41.26 14.69 20.76
CA THR A 549 -40.41 15.00 21.93
C THR A 549 -39.43 16.14 21.65
N ASN A 550 -38.92 16.25 20.43
CA ASN A 550 -38.00 17.29 19.96
C ASN A 550 -38.61 18.06 18.77
N PRO A 551 -39.63 18.91 19.00
CA PRO A 551 -40.21 19.71 17.92
C PRO A 551 -39.15 20.66 17.34
N PRO A 552 -39.08 20.84 16.00
CA PRO A 552 -38.04 21.64 15.38
C PRO A 552 -38.04 23.06 15.91
N SER A 553 -36.84 23.56 16.18
CA SER A 553 -36.56 24.95 16.55
C SER A 553 -36.92 25.88 15.40
N THR A 554 -38.21 26.25 15.31
CA THR A 554 -38.75 27.33 14.48
C THR A 554 -38.36 27.31 12.99
N VAL A 555 -39.27 26.78 12.15
CA VAL A 555 -39.49 27.41 10.83
C VAL A 555 -40.91 27.95 10.81
N SER A 556 -41.00 29.28 10.89
CA SER A 556 -42.21 30.04 10.63
C SER A 556 -42.60 29.84 9.16
N SER A 557 -43.52 28.93 8.87
CA SER A 557 -44.08 28.80 7.52
C SER A 557 -44.88 30.07 7.18
N PRO A 558 -44.47 30.89 6.19
CA PRO A 558 -45.24 32.06 5.77
C PRO A 558 -46.65 31.70 5.28
N LEU A 559 -46.83 30.45 4.82
CA LEU A 559 -48.12 29.89 4.38
C LEU A 559 -49.15 29.73 5.52
N LEU A 560 -48.72 29.57 6.78
CA LEU A 560 -49.65 29.51 7.92
C LEU A 560 -50.13 30.89 8.37
N SER A 561 -49.47 31.97 7.95
CA SER A 561 -49.95 33.35 8.15
C SER A 561 -51.02 33.79 7.15
N LEU A 562 -51.25 33.01 6.08
CA LEU A 562 -52.32 33.25 5.11
C LEU A 562 -53.67 32.63 5.53
N PHE A 563 -53.68 31.82 6.58
CA PHE A 563 -54.87 31.13 7.11
C PHE A 563 -55.14 31.43 8.60
N ALA A 564 -54.43 32.41 9.18
CA ALA A 564 -54.62 32.86 10.56
C ALA A 564 -55.26 34.26 10.60
#